data_AF-A0A383CWP3-F1
#
_entry.id   AF-A0A383CWP3-F1
#
_cell.length_a   1.000
_cell.length_b   1.000
_cell.length_c   1.000
_cell.angle_alpha   90.00
_cell.angle_beta   90.00
_cell.angle_gamma   90.00
#
_symmetry.space_group_name_H-M   'P 1'
#
loop_
_entity.id
_entity.type
_entity.pdbx_description
1 polymer ?
#
loop_
_entity_poly.entity_id
_entity_poly.type
_entity_poly.pdbx_seq_one_letter_code
_entity_poly.pdbx_strand_id
1 'polypeptide(L)' 'MEFWSFPANYDRSYMPDPKSKYWFPVRETMDAGERES' A
#
# COMPACT_ATOMS: atom_id res chain seq x y z
N MET A 1 3.52 -5.39 0.24
CA MET A 1 2.31 -4.59 -0.04
C MET A 1 1.80 -3.99 1.26
N GLU A 2 1.65 -2.66 1.37
CA GLU A 2 1.34 -1.98 2.64
C GLU A 2 0.02 -2.46 3.25
N PHE A 3 0.07 -2.86 4.53
CA PHE A 3 -1.07 -3.35 5.30
C PHE A 3 -1.84 -4.54 4.67
N TRP A 4 -1.17 -5.31 3.81
CA TRP A 4 -1.79 -6.44 3.13
C TRP A 4 -1.99 -7.62 4.10
N SER A 5 -3.24 -7.87 4.46
CA SER A 5 -3.68 -8.92 5.37
C SER A 5 -5.15 -9.26 5.13
N PHE A 6 -5.57 -10.46 5.51
CA PHE A 6 -6.98 -10.84 5.54
C PHE A 6 -7.33 -11.49 6.89
N PRO A 7 -8.19 -10.88 7.73
CA PRO A 7 -8.88 -9.60 7.50
C PRO A 7 -7.91 -8.41 7.46
N ALA A 8 -8.30 -7.36 6.74
CA ALA A 8 -7.44 -6.18 6.58
C ALA A 8 -7.20 -5.48 7.92
N ASN A 9 -5.94 -5.24 8.25
CA ASN A 9 -5.51 -4.53 9.46
C ASN A 9 -4.69 -3.28 9.08
N TYR A 10 -5.39 -2.18 8.83
CA TYR A 10 -4.77 -0.89 8.53
C TYR A 10 -4.34 -0.16 9.80
N ASP A 11 -3.18 0.49 9.77
CA ASP A 11 -2.80 1.45 10.80
C ASP A 11 -3.63 2.74 10.65
N ARG A 12 -4.38 3.09 11.70
CA ARG A 12 -5.26 4.27 11.74
C ARG A 12 -4.49 5.59 11.86
N SER A 13 -3.23 5.54 12.28
CA SER A 13 -2.32 6.69 12.36
C SER A 13 -1.46 6.86 11.11
N TYR A 14 -1.60 5.97 10.12
CA TYR A 14 -0.81 6.06 8.91
C TYR A 14 -1.14 7.32 8.11
N MET A 15 -0.11 8.12 7.85
CA MET A 15 -0.11 9.17 6.84
C MET A 15 1.08 8.94 5.90
N PRO A 16 0.88 9.01 4.57
CA PRO A 16 1.99 8.97 3.63
C PRO A 16 2.84 10.25 3.76
N ASP A 17 4.04 10.24 3.17
CA ASP A 17 4.86 11.45 3.08
C ASP A 17 4.06 12.59 2.40
N PRO A 18 4.04 13.83 2.93
CA PRO A 18 3.30 14.94 2.34
C PRO A 18 3.67 15.29 0.89
N LYS A 19 4.85 14.87 0.43
CA LYS A 19 5.32 15.00 -0.96
C LYS A 19 5.00 13.77 -1.80
N SER A 20 4.51 12.70 -1.19
CA SER A 20 4.08 11.50 -1.91
C SER A 20 2.87 11.80 -2.76
N LYS A 21 2.92 11.35 -4.02
CA LYS A 21 1.77 11.39 -4.93
C LYS A 21 0.74 10.29 -4.63
N TYR A 22 1.17 9.23 -3.95
CA TYR A 22 0.40 8.00 -3.73
C TYR A 22 0.22 7.76 -2.23
N TRP A 23 -0.93 7.22 -1.86
CA TRP A 23 -1.25 6.89 -0.46
C TRP A 23 -0.62 5.56 -0.06
N PHE A 24 -0.62 4.58 -0.95
CA PHE A 24 0.10 3.32 -0.82
C PHE A 24 0.99 3.14 -2.05
N PRO A 25 2.16 3.78 -2.10
CA PRO A 25 3.03 3.76 -3.28
C PRO A 25 3.26 2.37 -3.85
N VAL A 26 3.55 1.36 -3.01
CA VAL A 26 3.84 0.02 -3.52
C VAL A 26 2.57 -0.64 -4.06
N ARG A 27 1.41 -0.46 -3.41
CA ARG A 27 0.14 -0.99 -3.92
C ARG A 27 -0.30 -0.35 -5.24
N GLU A 28 -0.06 0.94 -5.37
CA GLU A 28 -0.55 1.74 -6.49
C GLU A 28 0.36 1.67 -7.71
N THR A 29 1.65 1.36 -7.53
CA THR A 29 2.63 1.32 -8.61
C THR A 29 3.29 -0.04 -8.84
N MET A 30 2.94 -1.08 -8.07
CA MET A 30 3.47 -2.42 -8.33
C MET A 30 3.08 -2.91 -9.73
N ASP A 31 3.99 -3.67 -10.34
CA ASP A 31 3.67 -4.38 -11.57
C ASP A 31 2.53 -5.37 -11.30
N ALA A 32 1.59 -5.47 -12.23
CA ALA A 32 0.43 -6.33 -12.05
C ALA A 32 0.83 -7.81 -11.89
N GLY A 33 1.96 -8.24 -12.44
CA GLY A 33 2.51 -9.60 -12.29
C GLY A 33 3.11 -9.88 -10.91
N GLU A 34 3.62 -8.85 -10.21
CA GLU A 34 4.17 -9.01 -8.85
C GLU A 34 3.08 -9.19 -7.78
N ARG A 35 1.83 -8.84 -8.08
CA ARG A 35 0.70 -8.94 -7.15
C ARG A 35 0.27 -10.39 -6.88
N GLU A 36 0.47 -11.27 -7.84
CA GLU A 36 -0.10 -12.63 -7.87
C GLU A 36 0.92 -13.74 -7.57
N SER A 37 2.17 -13.38 -7.23
CA SER A 37 3.28 -14.32 -6.98
C SER A 37 3.46 -14.68 -5.50
#